data_AF-A0A453B7J2-F1
#
_entry.id   AF-A0A453B7J2-F1
#
_cell.length_a   1.000
_cell.length_b   1.000
_cell.length_c   1.000
_cell.angle_alpha   90.00
_cell.angle_beta   90.00
_cell.angle_gamma   90.00
#
_symmetry.space_group_name_H-M   'P 1'
#
loop_
_entity.id
_entity.type
_entity.pdbx_description
1 polymer ?
#
loop_
_entity_poly.entity_id
_entity_poly.type
_entity_poly.pdbx_seq_one_letter_code
_entity_poly.pdbx_strand_id
1 'polypeptide(L)' 'MGMLFVEYLPGPKVFKCKFCRVDSASPDDIVSKEFRGRHGRAYLFDSV' A
#
# COMPACT_ATOMS: atom_id res chain seq x y z
N MET A 1 15.34 14.02 -15.54
CA MET A 1 14.90 13.15 -14.41
C MET A 1 14.34 14.07 -13.33
N GLY A 2 13.06 13.93 -12.98
CA GLY A 2 12.35 14.83 -12.07
C GLY A 2 12.53 14.48 -10.59
N MET A 3 12.08 15.38 -9.71
CA MET A 3 12.11 15.19 -8.26
C MET A 3 10.97 14.26 -7.82
N LEU A 4 11.25 13.32 -6.91
CA LEU A 4 10.24 12.48 -6.25
C LEU A 4 9.92 13.09 -4.90
N PHE A 5 8.64 13.35 -4.64
CA PHE A 5 8.14 13.74 -3.32
C PHE A 5 7.62 12.48 -2.64
N VAL A 6 8.36 12.01 -1.65
CA VAL A 6 8.06 10.77 -0.92
C VAL A 6 7.47 11.13 0.44
N GLU A 7 6.28 10.62 0.71
CA GLU A 7 5.65 10.70 2.03
C GLU A 7 5.90 9.42 2.82
N TYR A 8 6.06 9.57 4.13
CA TYR A 8 6.23 8.47 5.06
C TYR A 8 4.95 8.26 5.84
N LEU A 9 4.44 7.03 5.83
CA LEU A 9 3.21 6.70 6.54
C LEU A 9 3.52 6.39 8.01
N PRO A 10 2.81 6.99 8.98
CA PRO A 10 3.01 6.71 10.38
C PRO A 10 2.49 5.31 10.75
N GLY A 11 3.20 4.59 11.61
CA GLY A 11 2.75 3.33 12.17
C GLY A 11 3.85 2.26 12.30
N PRO A 12 3.60 1.18 13.07
CA PRO A 12 4.59 0.14 13.33
C PRO A 12 4.83 -0.79 12.14
N LYS A 13 3.89 -0.85 11.18
CA LYS A 13 3.96 -1.69 9.98
C LYS A 13 3.30 -0.96 8.82
N VAL A 14 3.99 -0.90 7.68
CA VAL A 14 3.50 -0.28 6.44
C VAL A 14 3.83 -1.17 5.25
N PHE A 15 2.96 -1.20 4.25
CA PHE A 15 3.25 -1.83 2.97
C PHE A 15 4.16 -0.91 2.16
N LYS A 16 5.23 -1.48 1.62
CA LYS A 16 6.19 -0.78 0.77
C LYS A 16 6.15 -1.33 -0.65
N CYS A 17 6.29 -0.46 -1.63
CA CYS A 17 6.43 -0.87 -3.02
C CYS A 17 7.69 -1.76 -3.18
N LYS A 18 7.55 -2.91 -3.83
CA LYS A 18 8.65 -3.86 -4.05
C LYS A 18 9.81 -3.25 -4.86
N PHE A 19 9.51 -2.32 -5.78
CA PHE A 19 10.48 -1.78 -6.72
C PHE A 19 11.22 -0.56 -6.16
N CYS A 20 10.50 0.41 -5.61
CA CYS A 20 11.09 1.66 -5.10
C CYS A 20 11.22 1.72 -3.58
N ARG A 21 10.62 0.79 -2.83
CA ARG A 21 10.63 0.73 -1.36
C ARG A 21 9.94 1.89 -0.63
N VAL A 22 9.22 2.74 -1.37
CA VAL A 22 8.37 3.82 -0.83
C VAL A 22 7.14 3.24 -0.14
N ASP A 23 6.68 3.93 0.90
CA ASP A 23 5.47 3.59 1.65
C ASP A 23 4.24 3.77 0.75
N SER A 24 3.30 2.83 0.81
CA SER A 24 2.20 2.77 -0.15
C SER A 24 0.84 2.47 0.45
N ALA A 25 0.76 1.89 1.65
CA ALA A 25 -0.50 1.69 2.37
C ALA A 25 -0.23 1.26 3.83
N SER A 26 -1.15 1.58 4.73
CA SER A 26 -1.16 1.04 6.09
C SER A 26 -1.97 -0.27 6.15
N PRO A 27 -1.60 -1.24 6.99
CA PRO A 27 -2.44 -2.41 7.24
C PRO A 27 -3.72 -2.10 8.01
N ASP A 28 -3.81 -0.93 8.65
CA ASP A 28 -5.00 -0.46 9.35
C ASP A 28 -6.12 -0.09 8.37
N ASP A 29 -5.75 0.49 7.23
CA ASP A 29 -6.66 0.85 6.13
C ASP A 29 -7.19 -0.36 5.32
N ILE A 30 -6.86 -1.60 5.70
CA ILE A 30 -7.38 -2.78 4.99
C ILE A 30 -8.88 -2.94 5.27
N VAL A 31 -9.70 -2.70 4.25
CA VAL A 31 -11.14 -2.93 4.28
C VAL A 31 -11.46 -4.42 4.11
N SER A 32 -10.72 -5.14 3.25
CA SER A 32 -10.95 -6.57 3.05
C SER A 32 -9.71 -7.33 2.59
N LYS A 33 -9.45 -8.47 3.24
CA LYS A 33 -8.38 -9.43 2.91
C LYS A 33 -8.83 -10.54 1.97
N GLU A 34 -10.13 -10.67 1.76
CA GLU A 34 -10.74 -11.71 0.90
C GLU A 34 -11.14 -11.16 -0.48
N PHE A 35 -10.81 -9.89 -0.74
CA PHE A 35 -11.06 -9.26 -2.02
C PHE A 35 -10.37 -10.03 -3.17
N ARG A 36 -11.04 -10.11 -4.31
CA ARG A 36 -10.53 -10.83 -5.48
C ARG A 36 -10.55 -9.92 -6.69
N GLY A 37 -9.36 -9.58 -7.17
CA GLY A 37 -9.19 -8.84 -8.40
C GLY A 37 -9.24 -9.76 -9.62
N ARG A 38 -9.11 -9.15 -10.81
CA ARG A 38 -9.09 -9.87 -12.11
C ARG A 38 -8.07 -11.02 -12.17
N HIS A 39 -6.96 -10.89 -11.44
CA HIS A 39 -5.84 -11.84 -11.48
C HIS A 39 -5.71 -12.73 -10.23
N GLY A 40 -6.69 -12.70 -9.30
CA GLY A 40 -6.67 -13.53 -8.10
C GLY A 40 -6.86 -12.75 -6.80
N ARG A 41 -6.32 -13.27 -5.70
CA ARG A 41 -6.42 -12.64 -4.36
C ARG A 41 -5.78 -11.26 -4.39
N ALA A 42 -6.49 -10.28 -3.85
CA ALA A 42 -6.01 -8.91 -3.65
C ALA A 42 -6.49 -8.41 -2.28
N TYR A 43 -5.84 -7.38 -1.75
CA TYR A 43 -6.30 -6.71 -0.54
C TYR A 43 -6.89 -5.36 -0.92
N LEU A 44 -8.07 -5.08 -0.38
CA LEU A 44 -8.75 -3.81 -0.57
C LEU A 44 -8.38 -2.88 0.58
N PHE A 45 -7.97 -1.66 0.23
CA PHE A 45 -7.61 -0.60 1.17
C PHE A 45 -8.59 0.58 0.99
N ASP A 46 -8.88 1.29 2.07
CA ASP A 46 -9.68 2.52 2.06
C ASP A 46 -8.87 3.70 1.51
N SER A 47 -7.63 3.86 2.00
CA SER A 47 -6.68 4.88 1.58
C SER A 47 -5.29 4.29 1.25
N VAL A 48 -4.64 4.84 0.22
CA VAL A 48 -3.28 4.45 -0.25
C VAL A 48 -2.38 5.66 -0.42
#